data_AF-E4Y6K1-F1
#
_entry.id   AF-E4Y6K1-F1
#
_cell.length_a   1.000
_cell.length_b   1.000
_cell.length_c   1.000
_cell.angle_alpha   90.00
_cell.angle_beta   90.00
_cell.angle_gamma   90.00
#
_symmetry.space_group_name_H-M   'P 1'
#
loop_
_entity.id
_entity.type
_entity.pdbx_description
1 polymer ?
#
loop_
_entity_poly.entity_id
_entity_poly.type
_entity_poly.pdbx_seq_one_letter_code
_entity_poly.pdbx_strand_id
1 'polypeptide(L)'
;MKTPMEKMNRLKWLTPALYLPHGLSGVICLVLGFVLTLCSIMGNFSLIKSSVLYVFIASAVVNAISGIVLTRSTAALVKICYQLGALLQLAFAYLCFRLRPDELLVPIPVQYRSLVETAFKLTDTGMFATLMICNGLLFWAGWVNMRGDKKLNKWWFILAVCGTSFLILIISAFPFQLWQGGSEWIDCVQTLYPAQRLSFTSFVYVPTTWMFSMMFFGISLMKRKIITPTFFALIFGAGNLFIFLLVILMQEVHLPNIATQKTILPCPLPEPDSTLGRVVDFFDTSATLQNLFEKL
;
A
#
# COMPACT_ATOMS: atom_id res chain seq x y z
N MET A 1 16.34 -36.48 -0.21
CA MET A 1 15.64 -35.24 -0.61
C MET A 1 14.99 -34.67 0.64
N LYS A 2 15.20 -33.40 1.02
CA LYS A 2 14.62 -32.86 2.27
C LYS A 2 13.13 -32.61 2.13
N THR A 3 12.35 -32.92 3.17
CA THR A 3 10.90 -32.68 3.20
C THR A 3 10.61 -31.17 3.25
N PRO A 4 9.40 -30.71 2.85
CA PRO A 4 9.01 -29.29 2.99
C PRO A 4 9.14 -28.77 4.42
N MET A 5 8.81 -29.61 5.41
CA MET A 5 8.87 -29.26 6.83
C MET A 5 10.31 -29.08 7.33
N GLU A 6 11.25 -29.93 6.89
CA GLU A 6 12.68 -29.75 7.17
C GLU A 6 13.26 -28.49 6.54
N LYS A 7 12.74 -28.07 5.38
CA LYS A 7 13.13 -26.80 4.74
C LYS A 7 12.59 -25.59 5.50
N MET A 8 11.39 -25.69 6.08
CA MET A 8 10.75 -24.62 6.84
C MET A 8 11.45 -24.38 8.19
N ASN A 9 11.87 -25.43 8.87
CA ASN A 9 12.62 -25.33 10.14
C ASN A 9 14.02 -24.67 10.00
N ARG A 10 14.51 -24.49 8.76
CA ARG A 10 15.77 -23.81 8.47
C ARG A 10 15.60 -22.34 8.08
N LEU A 11 14.39 -21.78 8.20
CA LEU A 11 14.16 -20.36 7.99
C LEU A 11 14.89 -19.57 9.08
N LYS A 12 15.79 -18.68 8.65
CA LYS A 12 16.49 -17.76 9.55
C LYS A 12 15.60 -16.55 9.81
N TRP A 13 14.69 -16.67 10.77
CA TRP A 13 13.68 -15.64 11.08
C TRP A 13 14.29 -14.27 11.47
N LEU A 14 15.51 -14.29 12.02
CA LEU A 14 16.25 -13.12 12.50
C LEU A 14 17.28 -12.60 11.50
N THR A 15 17.25 -13.05 10.24
CA THR A 15 18.10 -12.45 9.20
C THR A 15 17.44 -11.21 8.60
N PRO A 16 18.22 -10.18 8.18
CA PRO A 16 19.69 -10.11 8.13
C PRO A 16 20.38 -9.84 9.47
N ALA A 17 19.69 -9.30 10.47
CA ALA A 17 20.24 -9.04 11.81
C ALA A 17 19.14 -9.10 12.87
N LEU A 18 19.49 -9.24 14.15
CA LEU A 18 18.51 -9.31 15.25
C LEU A 18 17.58 -8.09 15.29
N TYR A 19 18.11 -6.90 15.01
CA TYR A 19 17.39 -5.63 14.93
C TYR A 19 16.66 -5.40 13.59
N LEU A 20 16.84 -6.30 12.63
CA LEU A 20 16.16 -6.32 11.34
C LEU A 20 15.63 -7.74 11.06
N PRO A 21 14.71 -8.28 11.88
CA PRO A 21 14.28 -9.66 11.75
C PRO A 21 13.22 -9.75 10.64
N HIS A 22 13.65 -9.86 9.37
CA HIS A 22 12.76 -9.87 8.20
C HIS A 22 11.63 -10.90 8.35
N GLY A 23 11.96 -12.12 8.79
CA GLY A 23 10.97 -13.18 8.93
C GLY A 23 9.94 -12.89 10.02
N LEU A 24 10.38 -12.44 11.20
CA LEU A 24 9.48 -12.15 12.33
C LEU A 24 8.61 -10.92 12.04
N SER A 25 9.23 -9.82 11.59
CA SER A 25 8.51 -8.59 11.22
C SER A 25 7.53 -8.83 10.07
N GLY A 26 7.90 -9.66 9.09
CA GLY A 26 7.01 -10.11 8.03
C GLY A 26 5.79 -10.89 8.56
N VAL A 27 6.00 -11.85 9.47
CA VAL A 27 4.87 -12.61 10.08
C VAL A 27 3.96 -11.70 10.89
N ILE A 28 4.51 -10.79 11.70
CA ILE A 28 3.70 -9.83 12.46
C ILE A 28 2.90 -8.94 11.51
N CYS A 29 3.53 -8.42 10.45
CA CYS A 29 2.86 -7.62 9.43
C CYS A 29 1.74 -8.40 8.74
N LEU A 30 1.96 -9.67 8.40
CA LEU A 30 0.94 -10.54 7.80
C LEU A 30 -0.24 -10.78 8.73
N VAL A 31 0.02 -11.19 9.98
CA VAL A 31 -1.03 -11.53 10.95
C VAL A 31 -1.83 -10.27 11.33
N LEU A 32 -1.16 -9.19 11.72
CA LEU A 32 -1.83 -7.95 12.10
C LEU A 32 -2.53 -7.32 10.90
N GLY A 33 -1.89 -7.29 9.72
CA GLY A 33 -2.49 -6.76 8.51
C GLY A 33 -3.76 -7.50 8.12
N PHE A 34 -3.71 -8.84 8.14
CA PHE A 34 -4.89 -9.68 7.88
C PHE A 34 -6.01 -9.43 8.89
N VAL A 35 -5.70 -9.38 10.19
CA VAL A 35 -6.70 -9.10 11.25
C VAL A 35 -7.31 -7.71 11.09
N LEU A 36 -6.49 -6.68 10.85
CA LEU A 36 -6.97 -5.31 10.63
C LEU A 36 -7.87 -5.22 9.38
N THR A 37 -7.47 -5.88 8.28
CA THR A 37 -8.28 -5.97 7.06
C THR A 37 -9.58 -6.72 7.31
N LEU A 38 -9.56 -7.86 8.02
CA LEU A 38 -10.76 -8.63 8.34
C LEU A 38 -11.73 -7.82 9.21
N CYS A 39 -11.24 -7.13 10.24
CA CYS A 39 -12.07 -6.24 11.05
C CYS A 39 -12.68 -5.11 10.20
N SER A 40 -11.92 -4.54 9.25
CA SER A 40 -12.42 -3.53 8.32
C SER A 40 -13.52 -4.07 7.40
N ILE A 41 -13.34 -5.30 6.88
CA ILE A 41 -14.36 -6.04 6.12
C ILE A 41 -15.61 -6.33 6.96
N MET A 42 -15.49 -6.43 8.28
CA MET A 42 -16.62 -6.59 9.20
C MET A 42 -17.20 -5.25 9.68
N GLY A 43 -16.70 -4.10 9.21
CA GLY A 43 -17.14 -2.78 9.65
C GLY A 43 -16.64 -2.37 11.05
N ASN A 44 -15.72 -3.14 11.64
CA ASN A 44 -15.13 -2.86 12.94
C ASN A 44 -13.79 -2.15 12.82
N PHE A 45 -13.78 -0.84 13.07
CA PHE A 45 -12.59 0.00 12.97
C PHE A 45 -11.84 0.21 14.30
N SER A 46 -12.23 -0.48 15.38
CA SER A 46 -11.62 -0.30 16.70
C SER A 46 -10.11 -0.56 16.70
N LEU A 47 -9.67 -1.63 16.02
CA LEU A 47 -8.24 -1.97 15.94
C LEU A 47 -7.44 -0.97 15.08
N ILE A 48 -8.04 -0.43 14.02
CA ILE A 48 -7.43 0.63 13.20
C ILE A 48 -7.21 1.89 14.03
N LYS A 49 -8.15 2.20 14.95
CA LYS A 49 -8.07 3.33 15.88
C LYS A 49 -7.26 3.04 17.16
N SER A 50 -6.53 1.93 17.20
CA SER A 50 -5.77 1.51 18.38
C SER A 50 -4.26 1.50 18.12
N SER A 51 -3.48 1.32 19.19
CA SER A 51 -2.02 1.17 19.08
C SER A 51 -1.57 -0.05 18.26
N VAL A 52 -2.46 -1.01 17.98
CA VAL A 52 -2.19 -2.17 17.11
C VAL A 52 -1.75 -1.71 15.71
N LEU A 53 -2.31 -0.61 15.21
CA LEU A 53 -1.91 -0.04 13.93
C LEU A 53 -0.42 0.37 13.92
N TYR A 54 0.14 0.89 15.02
CA TYR A 54 1.58 1.21 15.08
C TYR A 54 2.46 -0.02 15.08
N VAL A 55 2.03 -1.08 15.78
CA VAL A 55 2.77 -2.34 15.76
C VAL A 55 2.81 -2.90 14.34
N PHE A 56 1.69 -2.82 13.62
CA PHE A 56 1.61 -3.18 12.20
C PHE A 56 2.54 -2.31 11.33
N ILE A 57 2.45 -0.97 11.44
CA ILE A 57 3.28 -0.04 10.65
C ILE A 57 4.77 -0.26 10.92
N ALA A 58 5.17 -0.34 12.20
CA ALA A 58 6.56 -0.57 12.58
C ALA A 58 7.07 -1.91 12.02
N SER A 59 6.26 -2.97 12.12
CA SER A 59 6.60 -4.29 11.57
C SER A 59 6.71 -4.24 10.05
N ALA A 60 5.83 -3.53 9.35
CA ALA A 60 5.90 -3.35 7.90
C ALA A 60 7.18 -2.61 7.47
N VAL A 61 7.53 -1.53 8.19
CA VAL A 61 8.77 -0.76 7.95
C VAL A 61 10.00 -1.62 8.15
N VAL A 62 10.09 -2.33 9.28
CA VAL A 62 11.22 -3.24 9.57
C VAL A 62 11.29 -4.35 8.52
N ASN A 63 10.16 -4.94 8.14
CA ASN A 63 10.09 -5.98 7.11
C ASN A 63 10.63 -5.49 5.77
N ALA A 64 10.19 -4.31 5.31
CA ALA A 64 10.59 -3.72 4.04
C ALA A 64 12.08 -3.36 4.02
N ILE A 65 12.59 -2.68 5.05
CA ILE A 65 14.02 -2.32 5.17
C ILE A 65 14.88 -3.59 5.19
N SER A 66 14.50 -4.57 6.02
CA SER A 66 15.21 -5.85 6.10
C SER A 66 15.23 -6.57 4.76
N GLY A 67 14.09 -6.54 4.05
CA GLY A 67 13.95 -7.11 2.72
C GLY A 67 14.89 -6.45 1.70
N ILE A 68 14.98 -5.12 1.67
CA ILE A 68 15.94 -4.39 0.79
C ILE A 68 17.37 -4.86 1.06
N VAL A 69 17.77 -5.00 2.32
CA VAL A 69 19.11 -5.47 2.70
C VAL A 69 19.37 -6.90 2.19
N LEU A 70 18.38 -7.79 2.28
CA LEU A 70 18.50 -9.19 1.85
C LEU A 70 18.58 -9.35 0.32
N THR A 71 18.06 -8.42 -0.47
CA THR A 71 18.05 -8.53 -1.94
C THR A 71 19.43 -8.40 -2.60
N ARG A 72 20.47 -7.98 -1.85
CA ARG A 72 21.84 -7.78 -2.36
C ARG A 72 22.43 -9.02 -3.04
N SER A 73 22.02 -10.22 -2.62
CA SER A 73 22.55 -11.50 -3.14
C SER A 73 21.63 -12.17 -4.17
N THR A 74 20.72 -11.43 -4.81
CA THR A 74 19.71 -12.00 -5.71
C THR A 74 19.88 -11.55 -7.16
N ALA A 75 19.35 -12.33 -8.11
CA ALA A 75 19.35 -12.00 -9.54
C ALA A 75 18.77 -10.59 -9.79
N ALA A 76 19.34 -9.85 -10.75
CA ALA A 76 19.11 -8.42 -10.94
C ALA A 76 17.63 -8.04 -11.06
N LEU A 77 16.85 -8.78 -11.86
CA LEU A 77 15.42 -8.51 -12.03
C LEU A 77 14.64 -8.70 -10.72
N VAL A 78 14.90 -9.80 -10.00
CA VAL A 78 14.21 -10.05 -8.74
C VAL A 78 14.61 -9.04 -7.67
N LYS A 79 15.88 -8.62 -7.67
CA LYS A 79 16.36 -7.55 -6.80
C LYS A 79 15.58 -6.26 -7.05
N ILE A 80 15.44 -5.84 -8.31
CA ILE A 80 14.70 -4.63 -8.68
C ILE A 80 13.24 -4.74 -8.24
N CYS A 81 12.51 -5.80 -8.62
CA CYS A 81 11.10 -5.95 -8.26
C CYS A 81 10.88 -5.96 -6.74
N TYR A 82 11.78 -6.62 -6.00
CA TYR A 82 11.70 -6.67 -4.54
C TYR A 82 11.98 -5.29 -3.93
N GLN A 83 13.01 -4.58 -4.41
CA GLN A 83 13.31 -3.21 -3.94
C GLN A 83 12.16 -2.26 -4.21
N LEU A 84 11.55 -2.30 -5.40
CA LEU A 84 10.38 -1.50 -5.75
C LEU A 84 9.19 -1.82 -4.84
N GLY A 85 8.88 -3.10 -4.63
CA GLY A 85 7.82 -3.47 -3.71
C GLY A 85 8.09 -2.99 -2.28
N ALA A 86 9.36 -3.05 -1.82
CA ALA A 86 9.70 -2.68 -0.45
C ALA A 86 9.59 -1.17 -0.26
N LEU A 87 9.99 -0.40 -1.27
CA LEU A 87 9.76 1.05 -1.33
C LEU A 87 8.26 1.38 -1.35
N LEU A 88 7.45 0.64 -2.11
CA LEU A 88 5.99 0.78 -2.08
C LEU A 88 5.43 0.46 -0.70
N GLN A 89 5.86 -0.64 -0.07
CA GLN A 89 5.44 -1.01 1.27
C GLN A 89 5.78 0.08 2.30
N LEU A 90 6.97 0.69 2.19
CA LEU A 90 7.36 1.84 3.04
C LEU A 90 6.45 3.04 2.79
N ALA A 91 6.12 3.34 1.54
CA ALA A 91 5.21 4.43 1.20
C ALA A 91 3.81 4.24 1.78
N PHE A 92 3.24 3.04 1.64
CA PHE A 92 1.93 2.74 2.23
C PHE A 92 1.95 2.74 3.75
N ALA A 93 3.00 2.22 4.38
CA ALA A 93 3.16 2.28 5.83
C ALA A 93 3.29 3.74 6.33
N TYR A 94 4.00 4.58 5.59
CA TYR A 94 4.09 6.01 5.88
C TYR A 94 2.75 6.73 5.71
N LEU A 95 1.98 6.43 4.66
CA LEU A 95 0.65 7.02 4.47
C LEU A 95 -0.34 6.58 5.56
N CYS A 96 -0.32 5.30 5.98
CA CYS A 96 -1.04 4.84 7.17
C CYS A 96 -0.68 5.67 8.40
N PHE A 97 0.60 5.97 8.58
CA PHE A 97 1.07 6.81 9.68
C PHE A 97 0.60 8.26 9.52
N ARG A 98 0.66 8.87 8.34
CA ARG A 98 0.28 10.28 8.17
C ARG A 98 -1.22 10.53 8.28
N LEU A 99 -2.05 9.58 7.86
CA LEU A 99 -3.52 9.67 7.92
C LEU A 99 -4.11 9.17 9.26
N ARG A 100 -3.32 9.04 10.32
CA ARG A 100 -3.83 8.58 11.62
C ARG A 100 -4.68 9.65 12.34
N PRO A 101 -5.52 9.23 13.32
CA PRO A 101 -6.12 10.11 14.32
C PRO A 101 -5.07 10.79 15.22
N ASP A 102 -5.24 12.09 15.48
CA ASP A 102 -4.35 12.87 16.35
C ASP A 102 -4.37 12.39 17.80
N GLU A 103 -5.48 11.79 18.22
CA GLU A 103 -5.69 11.18 19.54
C GLU A 103 -4.64 10.09 19.86
N LEU A 104 -3.96 9.56 18.85
CA LEU A 104 -2.95 8.51 18.99
C LEU A 104 -1.50 9.04 18.78
N LEU A 105 -1.31 10.34 18.58
CA LEU A 105 0.01 10.97 18.54
C LEU A 105 0.48 11.30 19.96
N VAL A 106 1.72 10.92 20.28
CA VAL A 106 2.41 11.55 21.40
C VAL A 106 2.63 13.01 20.99
N PRO A 107 2.18 13.99 21.79
CA PRO A 107 2.36 15.39 21.46
C PRO A 107 3.85 15.68 21.26
N ILE A 108 4.18 16.22 20.09
CA ILE A 108 5.57 16.56 19.75
C ILE A 108 5.96 17.77 20.62
N PRO A 109 7.02 17.65 21.45
CA PRO A 109 7.49 18.78 22.24
C PRO A 109 7.81 19.97 21.34
N VAL A 110 7.45 21.19 21.77
CA VAL A 110 7.55 22.42 20.95
C VAL A 110 8.95 22.60 20.35
N GLN A 111 9.99 22.27 21.12
CA GLN A 111 11.39 22.34 20.69
C GLN A 111 11.77 21.43 19.49
N TYR A 112 10.98 20.37 19.22
CA TYR A 112 11.21 19.44 18.11
C TYR A 112 10.25 19.65 16.94
N ARG A 113 9.28 20.57 17.05
CA ARG A 113 8.23 20.72 16.05
C ARG A 113 8.78 21.04 14.66
N SER A 114 9.68 22.02 14.55
CA SER A 114 10.28 22.42 13.27
C SER A 114 11.11 21.30 12.62
N LEU A 115 11.84 20.53 13.43
CA LEU A 115 12.61 19.38 12.96
C LEU A 115 11.69 18.27 12.41
N VAL A 116 10.62 17.97 13.14
CA VAL A 116 9.65 16.94 12.73
C VAL A 116 8.87 17.37 11.50
N GLU A 117 8.44 18.63 11.40
CA GLU A 117 7.80 19.17 10.20
C GLU A 117 8.71 19.11 8.98
N THR A 118 10.00 19.45 9.14
CA THR A 118 10.99 19.32 8.08
C THR A 118 11.16 17.85 7.66
N ALA A 119 11.22 16.94 8.63
CA ALA A 119 11.31 15.50 8.37
C ALA A 119 10.07 14.99 7.62
N PHE A 120 8.87 15.43 7.98
CA PHE A 120 7.64 15.10 7.25
C PHE A 120 7.69 15.62 5.82
N LYS A 121 8.03 16.89 5.60
CA LYS A 121 8.11 17.47 4.25
C LYS A 121 9.09 16.72 3.34
N LEU A 122 10.27 16.37 3.87
CA LEU A 122 11.26 15.55 3.16
C LEU A 122 10.71 14.16 2.85
N THR A 123 10.02 13.54 3.80
CA THR A 123 9.44 12.22 3.62
C THR A 123 8.28 12.24 2.62
N ASP A 124 7.38 13.23 2.69
CA ASP A 124 6.27 13.44 1.75
C ASP A 124 6.81 13.57 0.31
N THR A 125 7.84 14.39 0.13
CA THR A 125 8.54 14.55 -1.17
C THR A 125 9.15 13.24 -1.64
N GLY A 126 9.90 12.57 -0.75
CA GLY A 126 10.55 11.30 -1.07
C GLY A 126 9.55 10.21 -1.44
N MET A 127 8.38 10.18 -0.80
CA MET A 127 7.33 9.19 -1.06
C MET A 127 6.62 9.45 -2.37
N PHE A 128 6.24 10.69 -2.67
CA PHE A 128 5.70 11.04 -3.98
C PHE A 128 6.69 10.70 -5.11
N ALA A 129 7.95 11.11 -4.97
CA ALA A 129 8.98 10.80 -5.95
C ALA A 129 9.18 9.28 -6.11
N THR A 130 9.19 8.53 -5.00
CA THR A 130 9.33 7.07 -5.02
C THR A 130 8.21 6.41 -5.80
N LEU A 131 6.95 6.81 -5.60
CA LEU A 131 5.81 6.27 -6.33
C LEU A 131 5.89 6.55 -7.83
N MET A 132 6.26 7.78 -8.20
CA MET A 132 6.42 8.18 -9.60
C MET A 132 7.57 7.43 -10.29
N ILE A 133 8.70 7.25 -9.60
CA ILE A 133 9.83 6.46 -10.09
C ILE A 133 9.43 4.99 -10.23
N CYS A 134 8.75 4.41 -9.24
CA CYS A 134 8.27 3.03 -9.30
C CYS A 134 7.33 2.84 -10.48
N ASN A 135 6.42 3.77 -10.71
CA ASN A 135 5.50 3.75 -11.84
C ASN A 135 6.25 3.79 -13.18
N GLY A 136 7.17 4.74 -13.35
CA GLY A 136 7.96 4.87 -14.57
C GLY A 136 8.81 3.64 -14.86
N LEU A 137 9.42 3.05 -13.83
CA LEU A 137 10.23 1.83 -13.97
C LEU A 137 9.37 0.60 -14.31
N LEU A 138 8.19 0.45 -13.70
CA LEU A 138 7.26 -0.63 -14.03
C LEU A 138 6.75 -0.50 -15.47
N PHE A 139 6.37 0.72 -15.89
CA PHE A 139 5.95 0.98 -17.26
C PHE A 139 7.07 0.68 -18.27
N TRP A 140 8.28 1.15 -18.00
CA TRP A 140 9.44 0.90 -18.85
C TRP A 140 9.81 -0.58 -18.93
N ALA A 141 9.89 -1.28 -17.78
CA ALA A 141 10.16 -2.71 -17.74
C ALA A 141 9.07 -3.51 -18.48
N GLY A 142 7.82 -3.05 -18.37
CA GLY A 142 6.70 -3.52 -19.17
C GLY A 142 6.98 -3.41 -20.66
N TRP A 143 7.20 -2.19 -21.12
CA TRP A 143 7.45 -1.87 -22.52
C TRP A 143 8.61 -2.67 -23.14
N VAL A 144 9.73 -2.81 -22.42
CA VAL A 144 10.90 -3.58 -22.90
C VAL A 144 10.55 -5.05 -23.08
N ASN A 145 9.87 -5.67 -22.12
CA ASN A 145 9.48 -7.08 -22.21
C ASN A 145 8.50 -7.37 -23.35
N MET A 146 7.57 -6.43 -23.64
CA MET A 146 6.65 -6.56 -24.78
C MET A 146 7.35 -6.62 -26.14
N ARG A 147 8.54 -6.02 -26.27
CA ARG A 147 9.32 -6.05 -27.51
C ARG A 147 10.11 -7.34 -27.68
N GLY A 148 10.51 -7.98 -26.58
CA GLY A 148 11.44 -9.11 -26.58
C GLY A 148 10.80 -10.48 -26.82
N ASP A 149 9.59 -10.72 -26.32
CA ASP A 149 8.99 -12.06 -26.34
C ASP A 149 7.80 -12.17 -27.30
N LYS A 150 7.94 -13.01 -28.33
CA LYS A 150 6.86 -13.28 -29.31
C LYS A 150 5.79 -14.23 -28.77
N LYS A 151 6.03 -14.92 -27.64
CA LYS A 151 5.12 -15.96 -27.10
C LYS A 151 4.13 -15.43 -26.06
N LEU A 152 4.37 -14.24 -25.50
CA LEU A 152 3.45 -13.62 -24.55
C LEU A 152 2.29 -12.95 -25.29
N ASN A 153 1.06 -13.20 -24.85
CA ASN A 153 -0.10 -12.48 -25.35
C ASN A 153 0.02 -11.00 -24.93
N LYS A 154 0.34 -10.15 -25.90
CA LYS A 154 0.63 -8.73 -25.71
C LYS A 154 -0.52 -7.99 -25.04
N TRP A 155 -1.77 -8.39 -25.26
CA TRP A 155 -2.94 -7.73 -24.68
C TRP A 155 -3.02 -7.88 -23.16
N TRP A 156 -2.81 -9.08 -22.63
CA TRP A 156 -2.79 -9.31 -21.18
C TRP A 156 -1.67 -8.54 -20.50
N PHE A 157 -0.54 -8.41 -21.19
CA PHE A 157 0.60 -7.68 -20.68
C PHE A 157 0.38 -6.17 -20.70
N ILE A 158 -0.17 -5.61 -21.79
CA ILE A 158 -0.60 -4.21 -21.87
C ILE A 158 -1.60 -3.91 -20.76
N LEU A 159 -2.60 -4.76 -20.57
CA LEU A 159 -3.61 -4.59 -19.53
C LEU A 159 -2.97 -4.58 -18.13
N ALA A 160 -2.04 -5.49 -17.85
CA ALA A 160 -1.35 -5.55 -16.58
C ALA A 160 -0.49 -4.32 -16.32
N VAL A 161 0.29 -3.86 -17.31
CA VAL A 161 1.18 -2.70 -17.17
C VAL A 161 0.37 -1.41 -17.07
N CYS A 162 -0.53 -1.15 -18.02
CA CYS A 162 -1.37 0.04 -18.01
C CYS A 162 -2.27 0.09 -16.78
N GLY A 163 -2.88 -1.03 -16.39
CA GLY A 163 -3.72 -1.11 -15.19
C GLY A 163 -2.91 -0.84 -13.91
N THR A 164 -1.74 -1.46 -13.76
CA THR A 164 -0.87 -1.23 -12.60
C THR A 164 -0.37 0.22 -12.55
N SER A 165 0.05 0.77 -13.69
CA SER A 165 0.51 2.15 -13.77
C SER A 165 -0.59 3.15 -13.46
N PHE A 166 -1.79 2.93 -13.99
CA PHE A 166 -2.95 3.76 -13.69
C PHE A 166 -3.32 3.70 -12.20
N LEU A 167 -3.29 2.50 -11.60
CA LEU A 167 -3.52 2.33 -10.18
C LEU A 167 -2.49 3.08 -9.32
N ILE A 168 -1.20 3.00 -9.67
CA ILE A 168 -0.17 3.74 -8.95
C ILE A 168 -0.38 5.25 -9.09
N LEU A 169 -0.79 5.74 -10.28
CA LEU A 169 -1.10 7.16 -10.47
C LEU A 169 -2.26 7.62 -9.57
N ILE A 170 -3.36 6.85 -9.51
CA ILE A 170 -4.49 7.14 -8.63
C ILE A 170 -4.03 7.20 -7.17
N ILE A 171 -3.30 6.18 -6.72
CA ILE A 171 -2.79 6.12 -5.35
C ILE A 171 -1.79 7.25 -5.06
N SER A 172 -1.09 7.77 -6.08
CA SER A 172 -0.12 8.86 -5.95
C SER A 172 -0.77 10.24 -5.78
N ALA A 173 -2.07 10.39 -6.05
CA ALA A 173 -2.76 11.67 -5.87
C ALA A 173 -2.73 12.14 -4.41
N PHE A 174 -2.82 11.23 -3.44
CA PHE A 174 -2.72 11.56 -2.01
C PHE A 174 -1.33 12.03 -1.61
N PRO A 175 -0.26 11.27 -1.86
CA PRO A 175 1.12 11.71 -1.70
C PRO A 175 1.42 13.06 -2.39
N PHE A 176 0.85 13.29 -3.57
CA PHE A 176 1.01 14.57 -4.27
C PHE A 176 0.37 15.73 -3.49
N GLN A 177 -0.88 15.58 -3.06
CA GLN A 177 -1.58 16.60 -2.27
C GLN A 177 -0.90 16.83 -0.91
N LEU A 178 -0.46 15.75 -0.27
CA LEU A 178 0.31 15.79 0.97
C LEU A 178 1.65 16.50 0.77
N TRP A 179 2.34 16.25 -0.34
CA TRP A 179 3.58 16.94 -0.68
C TRP A 179 3.36 18.45 -0.91
N GLN A 180 2.27 18.82 -1.59
CA GLN A 180 1.96 20.22 -1.86
C GLN A 180 1.50 20.98 -0.62
N GLY A 181 0.58 20.41 0.17
CA GLY A 181 -0.06 21.09 1.29
C GLY A 181 0.53 20.77 2.67
N GLY A 182 1.38 19.75 2.79
CA GLY A 182 2.08 19.40 4.03
C GLY A 182 1.15 19.12 5.21
N SER A 183 1.54 19.62 6.38
CA SER A 183 0.76 19.44 7.62
C SER A 183 -0.58 20.18 7.58
N GLU A 184 -0.65 21.38 7.00
CA GLU A 184 -1.90 22.15 6.92
C GLU A 184 -2.99 21.40 6.13
N TRP A 185 -2.59 20.73 5.05
CA TRP A 185 -3.51 19.88 4.30
C TRP A 185 -3.95 18.66 5.10
N ILE A 186 -3.06 18.03 5.86
CA ILE A 186 -3.44 16.91 6.75
C ILE A 186 -4.44 17.37 7.81
N ASP A 187 -4.16 18.47 8.49
CA ASP A 187 -5.04 19.00 9.55
C ASP A 187 -6.43 19.32 8.98
N CYS A 188 -6.47 19.90 7.78
CA CYS A 188 -7.71 20.11 7.04
C CYS A 188 -8.41 18.80 6.68
N VAL A 189 -7.70 17.80 6.16
CA VAL A 189 -8.27 16.49 5.80
C VAL A 189 -8.82 15.75 7.01
N GLN A 190 -8.13 15.81 8.14
CA GLN A 190 -8.57 15.21 9.38
C GLN A 190 -9.87 15.85 9.89
N THR A 191 -10.05 17.15 9.63
CA THR A 191 -11.23 17.91 10.03
C THR A 191 -12.41 17.72 9.05
N LEU A 192 -12.17 17.89 7.76
CA LEU A 192 -13.22 17.90 6.72
C LEU A 192 -13.56 16.51 6.19
N TYR A 193 -12.60 15.58 6.17
CA TYR A 193 -12.78 14.25 5.59
C TYR A 193 -12.38 13.10 6.55
N PRO A 194 -12.87 13.08 7.81
CA PRO A 194 -12.46 12.09 8.81
C PRO A 194 -12.79 10.64 8.40
N ALA A 195 -13.92 10.45 7.73
CA ALA A 195 -14.35 9.13 7.27
C ALA A 195 -13.55 8.64 6.07
N GLN A 196 -13.19 9.54 5.14
CA GLN A 196 -12.34 9.26 3.99
C GLN A 196 -10.94 8.82 4.45
N ARG A 197 -10.38 9.54 5.41
CA ARG A 197 -9.10 9.23 6.05
C ARG A 197 -9.10 7.82 6.66
N LEU A 198 -10.16 7.49 7.42
CA LEU A 198 -10.34 6.16 7.98
C LEU A 198 -10.39 5.11 6.86
N SER A 199 -11.17 5.39 5.82
CA SER A 199 -11.37 4.51 4.68
C SER A 199 -10.07 4.18 3.94
N PHE A 200 -9.22 5.18 3.67
CA PHE A 200 -7.90 4.93 3.07
C PHE A 200 -7.03 4.02 3.92
N THR A 201 -7.01 4.25 5.23
CA THR A 201 -6.19 3.44 6.14
C THR A 201 -6.71 2.00 6.17
N SER A 202 -8.02 1.80 6.34
CA SER A 202 -8.63 0.48 6.53
C SER A 202 -8.78 -0.33 5.23
N PHE A 203 -9.06 0.32 4.10
CA PHE A 203 -9.40 -0.35 2.84
C PHE A 203 -8.34 -0.21 1.74
N VAL A 204 -7.36 0.70 1.88
CA VAL A 204 -6.31 0.84 0.85
C VAL A 204 -4.94 0.50 1.42
N TYR A 205 -4.47 1.27 2.40
CA TYR A 205 -3.07 1.24 2.79
C TYR A 205 -2.72 0.03 3.66
N VAL A 206 -3.51 -0.31 4.68
CA VAL A 206 -3.28 -1.52 5.47
C VAL A 206 -3.36 -2.78 4.58
N PRO A 207 -4.45 -3.00 3.81
CA PRO A 207 -4.55 -4.16 2.91
C PRO A 207 -3.37 -4.27 1.95
N THR A 208 -3.04 -3.19 1.24
CA THR A 208 -1.96 -3.18 0.25
C THR A 208 -0.59 -3.48 0.89
N THR A 209 -0.33 -2.91 2.07
CA THR A 209 0.94 -3.10 2.81
C THR A 209 1.19 -4.56 3.19
N TRP A 210 0.18 -5.27 3.70
CA TRP A 210 0.37 -6.67 4.09
C TRP A 210 0.34 -7.61 2.87
N MET A 211 -0.38 -7.27 1.81
CA MET A 211 -0.32 -7.99 0.53
C MET A 211 1.10 -7.98 -0.06
N PHE A 212 1.84 -6.86 0.03
CA PHE A 212 3.26 -6.83 -0.34
C PHE A 212 4.10 -7.77 0.53
N SER A 213 3.86 -7.81 1.84
CA SER A 213 4.52 -8.77 2.72
C SER A 213 4.22 -10.21 2.32
N MET A 214 2.97 -10.49 1.91
CA MET A 214 2.54 -11.81 1.47
C MET A 214 3.29 -12.19 0.19
N MET A 215 3.34 -11.28 -0.80
CA MET A 215 4.10 -11.48 -2.04
C MET A 215 5.58 -11.72 -1.76
N PHE A 216 6.22 -10.97 -0.86
CA PHE A 216 7.63 -11.19 -0.49
C PHE A 216 7.87 -12.54 0.18
N PHE A 217 6.94 -12.95 1.05
CA PHE A 217 6.99 -14.25 1.66
C PHE A 217 6.87 -15.35 0.59
N GLY A 218 5.90 -15.24 -0.32
CA GLY A 218 5.73 -16.16 -1.44
C GLY A 218 6.95 -16.25 -2.34
N ILE A 219 7.57 -15.11 -2.70
CA ILE A 219 8.81 -15.07 -3.49
C ILE A 219 9.94 -15.81 -2.75
N SER A 220 10.03 -15.63 -1.44
CA SER A 220 11.02 -16.30 -0.60
C SER A 220 10.82 -17.82 -0.58
N LEU A 221 9.57 -18.29 -0.48
CA LEU A 221 9.23 -19.72 -0.55
C LEU A 221 9.53 -20.30 -1.94
N MET A 222 9.19 -19.57 -3.00
CA MET A 222 9.41 -19.98 -4.39
C MET A 222 10.92 -20.10 -4.69
N LYS A 223 11.73 -19.11 -4.30
CA LYS A 223 13.20 -19.15 -4.45
C LYS A 223 13.85 -20.33 -3.73
N ARG A 224 13.30 -20.72 -2.57
CA ARG A 224 13.76 -21.88 -1.79
C ARG A 224 13.26 -23.22 -2.35
N LYS A 225 12.51 -23.21 -3.46
CA LYS A 225 11.89 -24.39 -4.06
C LYS A 225 11.03 -25.15 -3.03
N ILE A 226 10.29 -24.39 -2.21
CA ILE A 226 9.29 -24.92 -1.27
C ILE A 226 7.92 -24.97 -1.97
N ILE A 227 7.59 -23.93 -2.72
CA ILE A 227 6.38 -23.84 -3.55
C ILE A 227 6.73 -23.73 -5.03
N THR A 228 5.80 -24.13 -5.90
CA THR A 228 5.93 -24.00 -7.36
C THR A 228 5.53 -22.59 -7.84
N PRO A 229 5.95 -22.16 -9.04
CA PRO A 229 5.49 -20.90 -9.64
C PRO A 229 3.96 -20.83 -9.79
N THR A 230 3.30 -21.95 -10.10
CA THR A 230 1.84 -22.03 -10.19
C THR A 230 1.18 -21.79 -8.83
N PHE A 231 1.70 -22.42 -7.77
CA PHE A 231 1.21 -22.19 -6.41
C PHE A 231 1.41 -20.73 -5.99
N PHE A 232 2.56 -20.14 -6.34
CA PHE A 232 2.82 -18.72 -6.12
C PHE A 232 1.77 -17.85 -6.82
N ALA A 233 1.53 -18.06 -8.11
CA ALA A 233 0.58 -17.27 -8.89
C ALA A 233 -0.85 -17.37 -8.35
N LEU A 234 -1.30 -18.57 -7.95
CA LEU A 234 -2.65 -18.78 -7.43
C LEU A 234 -2.85 -18.15 -6.05
N ILE A 235 -1.99 -18.45 -5.10
CA ILE A 235 -2.19 -18.04 -3.70
C ILE A 235 -1.74 -16.59 -3.46
N PHE A 236 -0.56 -16.22 -3.96
CA PHE A 236 0.05 -14.91 -3.70
C PHE A 236 -0.27 -13.88 -4.78
N GLY A 237 -0.64 -14.31 -5.99
CA GLY A 237 -1.13 -13.42 -7.04
C GLY A 237 -2.64 -13.25 -6.98
N ALA A 238 -3.36 -14.28 -7.44
CA ALA A 238 -4.82 -14.25 -7.56
C ALA A 238 -5.52 -14.11 -6.20
N GLY A 239 -5.03 -14.79 -5.15
CA GLY A 239 -5.58 -14.65 -3.79
C GLY A 239 -5.50 -13.22 -3.24
N ASN A 240 -4.36 -12.55 -3.41
CA ASN A 240 -4.22 -11.14 -3.00
C ASN A 240 -5.13 -10.22 -3.81
N LEU A 241 -5.24 -10.44 -5.13
CA LEU A 241 -6.15 -9.67 -5.98
C LEU A 241 -7.61 -9.85 -5.55
N PHE A 242 -8.03 -11.08 -5.24
CA PHE A 242 -9.37 -11.37 -4.74
C PHE A 242 -9.66 -10.63 -3.43
N ILE A 243 -8.72 -10.66 -2.47
CA ILE A 243 -8.88 -9.93 -1.20
C ILE A 243 -8.93 -8.42 -1.47
N PHE A 244 -8.10 -7.89 -2.37
CA PHE A 244 -8.11 -6.48 -2.72
C PHE A 244 -9.47 -6.03 -3.29
N LEU A 245 -10.03 -6.82 -4.21
CA LEU A 245 -11.37 -6.57 -4.74
C LEU A 245 -12.44 -6.67 -3.65
N LEU A 246 -12.36 -7.67 -2.78
CA LEU A 246 -13.30 -7.82 -1.65
C LEU A 246 -13.25 -6.61 -0.71
N VAL A 247 -12.05 -6.12 -0.40
CA VAL A 247 -11.86 -4.94 0.45
C VAL A 247 -12.48 -3.70 -0.18
N ILE A 248 -12.29 -3.48 -1.48
CA ILE A 248 -12.92 -2.38 -2.21
C ILE A 248 -14.45 -2.49 -2.16
N LEU A 249 -14.99 -3.69 -2.37
CA LEU A 249 -16.44 -3.91 -2.32
C LEU A 249 -17.00 -3.66 -0.91
N MET A 250 -16.33 -4.16 0.12
CA MET A 250 -16.79 -4.05 1.51
C MET A 250 -16.64 -2.64 2.07
N GLN A 251 -15.75 -1.82 1.50
CA GLN A 251 -15.70 -0.40 1.80
C GLN A 251 -17.04 0.28 1.50
N GLU A 252 -17.62 0.04 0.33
CA GLU A 252 -18.88 0.66 -0.08
C GLU A 252 -20.06 0.22 0.80
N VAL A 253 -19.99 -1.00 1.35
CA VAL A 253 -20.98 -1.51 2.31
C VAL A 253 -20.89 -0.78 3.66
N HIS A 254 -19.67 -0.57 4.19
CA HIS A 254 -19.49 -0.07 5.56
C HIS A 254 -19.33 1.44 5.66
N LEU A 255 -18.88 2.10 4.59
CA LEU A 255 -18.70 3.54 4.50
C LEU A 255 -19.35 4.06 3.21
N PRO A 256 -20.69 3.93 3.06
CA PRO A 256 -21.37 4.36 1.85
C PRO A 256 -21.22 5.86 1.65
N ASN A 257 -21.11 6.30 0.39
CA ASN A 257 -20.93 7.71 -0.01
C ASN A 257 -19.57 8.33 0.38
N ILE A 258 -18.67 7.54 0.93
CA ILE A 258 -17.29 7.94 1.25
C ILE A 258 -16.39 7.11 0.34
N ALA A 259 -16.41 7.42 -0.96
CA ALA A 259 -15.52 6.74 -1.89
C ALA A 259 -14.08 7.06 -1.52
N THR A 260 -13.27 6.07 -1.15
CA THR A 260 -11.79 6.14 -1.33
C THR A 260 -11.38 6.46 -2.75
N GLN A 261 -12.34 6.40 -3.68
CA GLN A 261 -12.18 6.79 -5.06
C GLN A 261 -12.25 8.30 -5.30
N LYS A 262 -12.66 9.12 -4.30
CA LYS A 262 -12.37 10.56 -4.27
C LYS A 262 -10.86 10.74 -4.21
N THR A 263 -10.28 10.82 -5.40
CA THR A 263 -8.83 10.83 -5.61
C THR A 263 -8.23 12.18 -5.22
N ILE A 264 -9.05 13.24 -5.23
CA ILE A 264 -8.67 14.61 -4.89
C ILE A 264 -9.51 15.05 -3.68
N LEU A 265 -8.82 15.44 -2.60
CA LEU A 265 -9.39 16.05 -1.39
C LEU A 265 -8.97 17.51 -1.32
N PRO A 266 -9.75 18.42 -1.91
CA PRO A 266 -9.45 19.84 -1.88
C PRO A 266 -9.53 20.35 -0.45
N CYS A 267 -8.51 21.11 -0.07
CA CYS A 267 -8.37 21.73 1.24
C CYS A 267 -7.77 23.14 1.02
N PRO A 268 -8.57 24.22 1.15
CA PRO A 268 -9.99 24.25 1.53
C PRO A 268 -10.95 23.68 0.48
N LEU A 269 -12.23 23.52 0.84
CA LEU A 269 -13.29 23.10 -0.10
C LEU A 269 -13.39 24.09 -1.28
N PRO A 270 -13.55 23.60 -2.51
CA PRO A 270 -13.67 24.44 -3.68
C PRO A 270 -15.07 25.04 -3.73
N GLU A 271 -15.21 26.19 -4.38
CA GLU A 271 -16.54 26.69 -4.74
C GLU A 271 -17.22 25.69 -5.70
N PRO A 272 -18.51 25.36 -5.52
CA PRO A 272 -19.19 24.29 -6.28
C PRO A 272 -19.06 24.41 -7.80
N ASP A 273 -19.15 25.63 -8.33
CA ASP A 273 -19.11 25.88 -9.78
C ASP A 273 -17.71 26.15 -10.34
N SER A 274 -16.68 26.14 -9.49
CA SER A 274 -15.30 26.38 -9.90
C SER A 274 -14.75 25.23 -10.74
N THR A 275 -13.70 25.51 -11.53
CA THR A 275 -12.98 24.49 -12.29
C THR A 275 -12.49 23.35 -11.40
N LEU A 276 -12.02 23.67 -10.18
CA LEU A 276 -11.57 22.66 -9.22
C LEU A 276 -12.74 21.80 -8.71
N GLY A 277 -13.90 22.41 -8.43
CA GLY A 277 -15.13 21.67 -8.08
C GLY A 277 -15.49 20.63 -9.14
N ARG A 278 -15.54 21.04 -10.42
CA ARG A 278 -15.83 20.14 -11.54
C ARG A 278 -14.81 19.02 -11.70
N VAL A 279 -13.53 19.29 -11.45
CA VAL A 279 -12.47 18.27 -11.51
C VAL A 279 -12.63 17.27 -10.38
N VAL A 280 -12.94 17.74 -9.16
CA VAL A 280 -13.19 16.87 -8.00
C VAL A 280 -14.39 15.96 -8.26
N ASP A 281 -15.48 16.49 -8.83
CA ASP A 281 -16.66 15.70 -9.18
C ASP A 281 -16.37 14.69 -10.30
N PHE A 282 -15.57 15.06 -11.30
CA PHE A 282 -15.16 14.15 -12.38
C PHE A 282 -14.33 12.97 -11.85
N PHE A 283 -13.50 13.20 -10.84
CA PHE A 283 -12.70 12.17 -10.19
C PHE A 283 -13.41 11.51 -8.99
N ASP A 284 -14.69 11.76 -8.79
CA ASP A 284 -15.50 11.06 -7.80
C ASP A 284 -16.23 9.88 -8.46
N THR A 285 -15.60 8.70 -8.43
CA THR A 285 -16.21 7.50 -9.01
C THR A 285 -17.22 6.81 -8.09
N SER A 286 -17.49 7.30 -6.86
CA SER A 286 -18.53 6.72 -5.98
C SER A 286 -19.90 6.71 -6.66
N ALA A 287 -20.29 7.82 -7.26
CA ALA A 287 -21.60 7.98 -7.88
C ALA A 287 -21.84 6.93 -8.97
N THR A 288 -20.80 6.50 -9.68
CA THR A 288 -20.90 5.47 -10.71
C THR A 288 -21.11 4.08 -10.11
N LEU A 289 -20.40 3.76 -9.02
CA LEU A 289 -20.53 2.47 -8.33
C LEU A 289 -21.86 2.33 -7.58
N GLN A 290 -22.35 3.42 -7.00
CA GLN A 290 -23.67 3.45 -6.34
C GLN A 290 -24.79 3.15 -7.32
N ASN A 291 -24.78 3.81 -8.49
CA ASN A 291 -25.72 3.53 -9.57
C ASN A 291 -25.66 2.08 -10.07
N LEU A 292 -24.54 1.38 -9.88
CA LEU A 292 -24.41 -0.04 -10.19
C LEU A 292 -25.01 -0.90 -9.07
N PHE A 293 -24.73 -0.59 -7.81
CA PHE A 293 -25.25 -1.32 -6.65
C PHE A 293 -26.75 -1.16 -6.47
N GLU A 294 -27.32 0.01 -6.74
CA GLU A 294 -28.78 0.20 -6.71
C GLU A 294 -29.52 -0.65 -7.75
N LYS A 295 -28.81 -1.11 -8.79
CA LYS A 295 -29.36 -1.95 -9.86
C LYS A 295 -29.15 -3.45 -9.65
N LEU A 296 -28.38 -3.85 -8.62
CA LEU A 296 -28.07 -5.25 -8.28
C LEU A 296 -28.92 -5.70 -7.08
#